data_AF-A0A7S4S5B1-F1
#
_entry.id   AF-A0A7S4S5B1-F1
#
_cell.length_a   1.000
_cell.length_b   1.000
_cell.length_c   1.000
_cell.angle_alpha   90.00
_cell.angle_beta   90.00
_cell.angle_gamma   90.00
#
_symmetry.space_group_name_H-M   'P 1'
#
loop_
_entity.id
_entity.type
_entity.pdbx_description
1 polymer ?
#
loop_
_entity_poly.entity_id
_entity_poly.type
_entity_poly.pdbx_seq_one_letter_code
_entity_poly.pdbx_strand_id
1 'polypeptide(L)'
;MPCQFGSSIRTFATDATSSKNPSIIQNLIQQNKNTEEEDGTTIEKEKERTNCPLCKKYSRGPCGTYFKDWLKCTDENPGKNPDNPSEDLHLTKCADLAKALADCLNLHDEYYKNDDTAATTTTSNNDEKESMEEGEEEEGLKQAWNEFIQTLEQAPSASSSDRKQIPFPSSIKPNMQLRVESSMGMAMFHSEYDPAATTTTASFFSSSFKQKSTPNKKKTLLLAYIKDQNGNILGAGSKEDLYALSKENNNDGDLILRFSIVKDESISITACALYEAIDDDDDEGERDNREEGDCEPIYVYTQLLPPKHL
;
A
#
# COMPACT_ATOMS: atom_id res chain seq x y z
N MET A 1 16.70 -30.99 20.82
CA MET A 1 17.70 -30.09 20.22
C MET A 1 16.96 -28.97 19.52
N PRO A 2 16.98 -27.72 20.03
CA PRO A 2 16.43 -26.57 19.33
C PRO A 2 17.55 -25.75 18.67
N CYS A 3 17.38 -25.39 17.40
CA CYS A 3 18.26 -24.48 16.68
C CYS A 3 17.93 -23.04 17.08
N GLN A 4 18.92 -22.35 17.65
CA GLN A 4 18.88 -20.91 17.93
C GLN A 4 19.25 -20.14 16.65
N PHE A 5 18.44 -19.15 16.28
CA PHE A 5 18.82 -18.11 15.31
C PHE A 5 19.47 -16.95 16.08
N GLY A 6 20.72 -16.65 15.75
CA GLY A 6 21.50 -15.56 16.33
C GLY A 6 21.07 -14.19 15.80
N SER A 7 20.66 -13.31 16.70
CA SER A 7 20.54 -11.88 16.47
C SER A 7 21.92 -11.23 16.43
N SER A 8 22.24 -10.54 15.34
CA SER A 8 23.45 -9.72 15.22
C SER A 8 23.12 -8.30 15.73
N ILE A 9 23.39 -8.06 17.01
CA ILE A 9 23.34 -6.75 17.66
C ILE A 9 24.74 -6.15 17.58
N ARG A 10 24.89 -4.98 16.96
CA ARG A 10 26.10 -4.16 17.08
C ARG A 10 25.97 -3.26 18.30
N THR A 11 26.70 -3.59 19.34
CA THR A 11 26.92 -2.78 20.55
C THR A 11 28.09 -1.84 20.29
N PHE A 12 27.93 -0.53 20.51
CA PHE A 12 29.04 0.41 20.60
C PHE A 12 29.38 0.64 22.07
N ALA A 13 30.65 0.40 22.41
CA ALA A 13 31.21 0.59 23.73
C ALA A 13 31.30 2.08 24.09
N THR A 14 30.93 2.40 25.32
CA THR A 14 31.16 3.69 25.97
C THR A 14 32.43 3.58 26.82
N ASP A 15 33.47 4.33 26.45
CA ASP A 15 34.61 4.58 27.33
C ASP A 15 34.43 5.94 28.01
N ALA A 16 34.46 5.89 29.34
CA ALA A 16 34.44 7.03 30.23
C ALA A 16 35.83 7.26 30.83
N THR A 17 36.41 8.44 30.59
CA THR A 17 37.43 9.07 31.45
C THR A 17 37.24 10.58 31.36
N SER A 18 36.70 11.24 32.38
CA SER A 18 37.40 11.78 33.57
C SER A 18 38.08 13.14 33.34
N SER A 19 37.39 14.19 33.82
CA SER A 19 37.91 15.28 34.66
C SER A 19 38.96 16.25 34.10
N LYS A 20 38.54 17.50 33.81
CA LYS A 20 38.89 18.74 34.56
C LYS A 20 38.40 20.01 33.82
N ASN A 21 37.58 20.81 34.52
CA ASN A 21 37.33 22.25 34.27
C ASN A 21 38.61 23.09 34.59
N PRO A 22 38.75 24.40 34.25
CA PRO A 22 37.68 25.42 34.12
C PRO A 22 37.84 26.55 33.04
N SER A 23 36.72 27.24 32.78
CA SER A 23 36.46 28.68 32.51
C SER A 23 37.43 29.57 31.66
N ILE A 24 36.84 30.39 30.74
CA ILE A 24 37.05 31.87 30.50
C ILE A 24 36.66 32.25 29.04
N ILE A 25 35.50 32.90 28.82
CA ILE A 25 35.24 34.33 28.46
C ILE A 25 35.29 34.70 26.94
N GLN A 26 34.10 35.06 26.45
CA GLN A 26 33.68 36.18 25.55
C GLN A 26 34.25 36.43 24.13
N ASN A 27 33.27 36.80 23.29
CA ASN A 27 33.25 37.72 22.13
C ASN A 27 33.52 37.15 20.72
N LEU A 28 32.45 37.04 19.93
CA LEU A 28 32.18 37.98 18.82
C LEU A 28 30.76 37.81 18.26
N ILE A 29 29.87 38.69 18.70
CA ILE A 29 28.71 39.18 17.96
C ILE A 29 29.25 40.26 17.00
N GLN A 30 28.94 40.22 15.70
CA GLN A 30 28.07 41.21 15.02
C GLN A 30 28.13 41.11 13.47
N GLN A 31 27.01 41.54 12.87
CA GLN A 31 26.68 41.73 11.44
C GLN A 31 26.24 40.45 10.72
N ASN A 32 25.00 40.34 10.19
CA ASN A 32 24.29 41.32 9.38
C ASN A 32 22.82 41.54 9.76
N LYS A 33 22.41 42.79 9.54
CA LYS A 33 21.08 43.38 9.64
C LYS A 33 20.69 43.86 8.24
N ASN A 34 19.40 43.80 7.92
CA ASN A 34 18.72 44.18 6.66
C ASN A 34 18.69 43.02 5.63
N THR A 35 17.54 42.57 5.13
CA THR A 35 16.44 43.34 4.54
C THR A 35 15.10 42.62 4.76
N GLU A 36 14.12 43.31 5.35
CA GLU A 36 12.71 42.92 5.30
C GLU A 36 12.14 43.42 3.96
N GLU A 37 12.15 42.56 2.95
CA GLU A 37 11.13 42.58 1.90
C GLU A 37 10.11 41.50 2.31
N GLU A 38 8.93 41.93 2.77
CA GLU A 38 7.78 41.04 2.91
C GLU A 38 7.37 40.58 1.52
N ASP A 39 7.94 39.45 1.11
CA ASP A 39 7.58 38.71 -0.08
C ASP A 39 6.19 38.06 0.14
N GLY A 40 5.19 38.62 -0.56
CA GLY A 40 3.82 38.11 -0.61
C GLY A 40 3.68 36.66 -1.11
N THR A 41 4.79 36.02 -1.52
CA THR A 41 4.86 34.61 -1.90
C THR A 41 4.79 33.65 -0.69
N THR A 42 5.04 34.12 0.53
CA THR A 42 5.08 33.25 1.73
C THR A 42 3.69 32.75 2.15
N ILE A 43 2.65 33.58 1.97
CA ILE A 43 1.28 33.29 2.45
C ILE A 43 0.59 32.20 1.60
N GLU A 44 0.87 32.12 0.29
CA GLU A 44 0.28 31.08 -0.57
C GLU A 44 0.88 29.70 -0.30
N LYS A 45 2.19 29.62 -0.05
CA LYS A 45 2.86 28.35 0.30
C LYS A 45 2.41 27.81 1.65
N GLU A 46 2.09 28.67 2.62
CA GLU A 46 1.51 28.22 3.89
C GLU A 46 0.11 27.60 3.71
N LYS A 47 -0.72 28.15 2.81
CA LYS A 47 -2.08 27.64 2.55
C LYS A 47 -2.10 26.30 1.82
N GLU A 48 -1.18 26.08 0.89
CA GLU A 48 -1.08 24.80 0.18
C GLU A 48 -0.62 23.66 1.11
N ARG A 49 0.20 23.98 2.12
CA ARG A 49 0.69 23.02 3.11
C ARG A 49 -0.33 22.62 4.16
N THR A 50 -1.35 23.45 4.39
CA THR A 50 -2.48 23.08 5.25
C THR A 50 -3.26 21.86 4.73
N ASN A 51 -3.14 21.54 3.44
CA ASN A 51 -3.82 20.38 2.82
C ASN A 51 -2.97 19.09 2.82
N CYS A 52 -1.75 19.11 3.35
CA CYS A 52 -0.91 17.91 3.46
C CYS A 52 -1.28 17.14 4.75
N PRO A 53 -1.90 15.93 4.67
CA PRO A 53 -2.36 15.21 5.86
C PRO A 53 -1.22 14.85 6.82
N LEU A 54 -0.06 14.47 6.28
CA LEU A 54 1.15 14.21 7.06
C LEU A 54 1.64 15.48 7.78
N CYS A 55 1.63 16.62 7.10
CA CYS A 55 2.03 17.90 7.65
C CYS A 55 1.09 18.32 8.78
N LYS A 56 -0.21 18.07 8.65
CA LYS A 56 -1.21 18.31 9.70
C LYS A 56 -0.97 17.43 10.94
N LYS A 57 -0.64 16.14 10.76
CA LYS A 57 -0.35 15.21 11.85
C LYS A 57 0.89 15.65 12.65
N TYR A 58 2.01 15.86 11.99
CA TYR A 58 3.28 16.13 12.69
C TYR A 58 3.47 17.58 13.12
N SER A 59 2.73 18.53 12.54
CA SER A 59 2.74 19.93 13.00
C SER A 59 1.95 20.15 14.30
N ARG A 60 1.21 19.13 14.75
CA ARG A 60 0.47 19.11 16.03
C ARG A 60 1.22 18.28 17.08
N GLY A 61 0.85 18.49 18.35
CA GLY A 61 1.40 17.73 19.47
C GLY A 61 2.77 18.22 19.98
N PRO A 62 3.45 17.40 20.81
CA PRO A 62 4.66 17.80 21.54
C PRO A 62 5.86 18.06 20.62
N CYS A 63 5.90 17.46 19.42
CA CYS A 63 6.99 17.64 18.45
C CYS A 63 6.67 18.64 17.34
N GLY A 64 5.52 19.31 17.41
CA GLY A 64 5.04 20.21 16.36
C GLY A 64 5.97 21.38 16.06
N THR A 65 6.69 21.89 17.07
CA THR A 65 7.68 22.97 16.89
C THR A 65 8.89 22.49 16.10
N TYR A 66 9.49 21.36 16.48
CA TYR A 66 10.61 20.75 15.75
C TYR A 66 10.25 20.45 14.29
N PHE A 67 9.01 19.98 14.04
CA PHE A 67 8.53 19.73 12.69
C PHE A 67 8.44 21.01 11.86
N LYS A 68 7.87 22.08 12.41
CA LYS A 68 7.76 23.38 11.73
C LYS A 68 9.13 24.01 11.45
N ASP A 69 10.05 23.93 12.41
CA ASP A 69 11.41 24.45 12.26
C ASP A 69 12.18 23.68 11.18
N TRP A 70 12.07 22.34 11.19
CA TRP A 70 12.63 21.50 10.13
C TRP A 70 12.05 21.83 8.77
N LEU A 71 10.72 21.93 8.66
CA LEU A 71 10.03 22.23 7.40
C LEU A 71 10.46 23.60 6.85
N LYS A 72 10.50 24.63 7.71
CA LYS A 72 11.00 25.96 7.35
C LYS A 72 12.44 25.90 6.83
N CYS A 73 13.32 25.15 7.50
CA CYS A 73 14.70 24.99 7.03
C CYS A 73 14.76 24.32 5.64
N THR A 74 13.92 23.31 5.38
CA THR A 74 13.88 22.65 4.06
C THR A 74 13.45 23.62 2.95
N ASP A 75 12.59 24.58 3.26
CA ASP A 75 12.10 25.58 2.30
C ASP A 75 13.13 26.66 1.99
N GLU A 76 13.91 27.03 2.99
CA GLU A 76 14.99 28.01 2.87
C GLU A 76 16.21 27.42 2.13
N ASN A 77 16.29 26.09 2.02
CA ASN A 77 17.43 25.38 1.42
C ASN A 77 17.00 24.40 0.30
N PRO A 78 16.27 24.86 -0.74
CA PRO A 78 15.89 23.99 -1.86
C PRO A 78 17.10 23.69 -2.76
N GLY A 79 17.01 22.62 -3.56
CA GLY A 79 18.00 22.28 -4.59
C GLY A 79 19.07 21.28 -4.15
N LYS A 80 20.15 21.19 -4.93
CA LYS A 80 21.26 20.24 -4.74
C LYS A 80 22.44 20.85 -4.00
N ASN A 81 23.17 20.03 -3.25
CA ASN A 81 24.38 20.46 -2.56
C ASN A 81 25.47 20.82 -3.61
N PRO A 82 26.09 22.02 -3.55
CA PRO A 82 27.13 22.42 -4.49
C PRO A 82 28.39 21.54 -4.41
N ASP A 83 28.68 20.99 -3.23
CA ASP A 83 29.83 20.12 -3.01
C ASP A 83 29.55 18.66 -3.41
N ASN A 84 28.27 18.26 -3.39
CA ASN A 84 27.83 16.93 -3.80
C ASN A 84 26.48 16.97 -4.54
N PRO A 85 26.48 17.09 -5.89
CA PRO A 85 25.24 17.23 -6.67
C PRO A 85 24.28 16.04 -6.58
N SER A 86 24.72 14.87 -6.08
CA SER A 86 23.82 13.74 -5.85
C SER A 86 22.95 13.90 -4.61
N GLU A 87 23.32 14.79 -3.68
CA GLU A 87 22.60 15.03 -2.43
C GLU A 87 21.79 16.32 -2.48
N ASP A 88 20.61 16.31 -1.84
CA ASP A 88 19.80 17.50 -1.70
C ASP A 88 20.35 18.41 -0.59
N LEU A 89 20.35 19.72 -0.84
CA LEU A 89 20.96 20.73 0.03
C LEU A 89 20.36 20.71 1.45
N HIS A 90 19.05 20.51 1.55
CA HIS A 90 18.34 20.46 2.83
C HIS A 90 18.77 19.27 3.71
N LEU A 91 19.27 18.16 3.13
CA LEU A 91 19.75 17.02 3.92
C LEU A 91 21.00 17.38 4.71
N THR A 92 21.89 18.19 4.15
CA THR A 92 23.08 18.65 4.86
C THR A 92 22.78 19.84 5.77
N LYS A 93 21.98 20.81 5.31
CA LYS A 93 21.71 22.06 6.05
C LYS A 93 20.74 21.90 7.21
N CYS A 94 19.79 20.98 7.10
CA CYS A 94 18.72 20.78 8.10
C CYS A 94 18.90 19.49 8.91
N ALA A 95 20.08 18.86 8.85
CA ALA A 95 20.37 17.57 9.50
C ALA A 95 20.13 17.60 11.02
N ASP A 96 20.56 18.67 11.69
CA ASP A 96 20.41 18.79 13.15
C ASP A 96 18.94 18.93 13.56
N LEU A 97 18.13 19.65 12.78
CA LEU A 97 16.68 19.77 12.98
C LEU A 97 15.96 18.44 12.72
N ALA A 98 16.35 17.74 11.66
CA ALA A 98 15.82 16.41 11.35
C ALA A 98 16.11 15.41 12.48
N LYS A 99 17.33 15.46 13.03
CA LYS A 99 17.73 14.65 14.19
C LYS A 99 16.91 15.00 15.43
N ALA A 100 16.78 16.29 15.76
CA ALA A 100 16.00 16.72 16.92
C ALA A 100 14.51 16.32 16.80
N LEU A 101 13.94 16.44 15.59
CA LEU A 101 12.60 15.96 15.30
C LEU A 101 12.49 14.44 15.49
N ALA A 102 13.42 13.66 14.95
CA ALA A 102 13.42 12.21 15.11
C ALA A 102 13.52 11.78 16.58
N ASP A 103 14.41 12.43 17.35
CA ASP A 103 14.56 12.18 18.79
C ASP A 103 13.26 12.50 19.54
N CYS A 104 12.57 13.60 19.19
CA CYS A 104 11.28 13.95 19.78
C CYS A 104 10.18 12.94 19.42
N LEU A 105 10.07 12.53 18.15
CA LEU A 105 9.06 11.57 17.70
C LEU A 105 9.24 10.21 18.38
N ASN A 106 10.48 9.78 18.58
CA ASN A 106 10.79 8.56 19.33
C ASN A 106 10.41 8.65 20.81
N LEU A 107 10.59 9.83 21.43
CA LEU A 107 10.21 10.07 22.82
C LEU A 107 8.69 10.08 23.02
N HIS A 108 7.93 10.49 22.00
CA HIS A 108 6.47 10.62 22.03
C HIS A 108 5.77 9.65 21.07
N ASP A 109 6.33 8.45 20.87
CA ASP A 109 5.82 7.49 19.90
C ASP A 109 4.37 7.07 20.18
N GLU A 110 4.00 6.91 21.46
CA GLU A 110 2.63 6.61 21.89
C GLU A 110 1.63 7.70 21.47
N TYR A 111 2.02 8.98 21.51
CA TYR A 111 1.15 10.08 21.06
C TYR A 111 0.84 9.94 19.57
N TYR A 112 1.87 9.74 18.74
CA TYR A 112 1.73 9.72 17.28
C TYR A 112 1.23 8.38 16.71
N LYS A 113 1.30 7.27 17.47
CA LYS A 113 0.69 5.97 17.14
C LYS A 113 -0.83 5.97 17.34
N ASN A 114 -1.32 6.69 18.33
CA ASN A 114 -2.76 6.76 18.63
C ASN A 114 -3.47 7.84 17.78
N ASP A 115 -2.75 8.85 17.32
CA ASP A 115 -3.29 9.97 16.54
C ASP A 115 -3.66 9.62 15.08
N ASP A 116 -3.35 8.40 14.61
CA ASP A 116 -3.93 7.87 13.35
C ASP A 116 -5.46 7.72 13.44
N THR A 117 -6.04 7.84 14.65
CA THR A 117 -7.49 7.87 14.88
C THR A 117 -8.03 9.25 15.32
N ALA A 118 -7.18 10.29 15.46
CA ALA A 118 -7.58 11.55 16.11
C ALA A 118 -7.22 12.85 15.35
N ALA A 119 -6.73 12.76 14.11
CA ALA A 119 -6.38 13.94 13.29
C ALA A 119 -7.58 14.72 12.68
N THR A 120 -8.80 14.49 13.16
CA THR A 120 -9.98 15.33 12.88
C THR A 120 -10.71 15.73 14.16
N THR A 121 -10.03 16.41 15.08
CA THR A 121 -10.77 17.18 16.09
C THR A 121 -10.04 18.46 16.48
N THR A 122 -10.84 19.51 16.68
CA THR A 122 -10.53 20.85 17.21
C THR A 122 -9.78 21.81 16.27
N THR A 123 -10.34 22.97 15.90
CA THR A 123 -10.97 23.96 16.80
C THR A 123 -12.06 24.78 16.10
N SER A 124 -13.27 24.77 16.64
CA SER A 124 -14.07 25.98 16.82
C SER A 124 -15.04 25.74 17.97
N ASN A 125 -14.86 26.52 19.04
CA ASN A 125 -15.77 26.53 20.18
C ASN A 125 -17.08 27.19 19.72
N ASN A 126 -18.12 26.39 19.52
CA ASN A 126 -19.50 26.65 19.96
C ASN A 126 -20.46 25.66 19.28
N ASP A 127 -21.39 25.18 20.08
CA ASP A 127 -22.64 24.51 19.73
C ASP A 127 -22.57 23.05 19.23
N GLU A 128 -22.99 22.21 20.18
CA GLU A 128 -23.53 20.85 20.12
C GLU A 128 -23.92 20.32 18.74
N LYS A 129 -23.49 19.06 18.51
CA LYS A 129 -24.18 18.02 17.72
C LYS A 129 -23.91 18.01 16.22
N GLU A 130 -22.79 17.39 15.84
CA GLU A 130 -22.62 16.62 14.59
C GLU A 130 -21.25 15.91 14.64
N SER A 131 -21.20 14.68 15.15
CA SER A 131 -20.00 13.82 15.10
C SER A 131 -20.41 12.41 14.69
N MET A 132 -20.70 12.22 13.40
CA MET A 132 -21.09 10.90 12.87
C MET A 132 -20.68 10.63 11.41
N GLU A 133 -19.75 11.38 10.79
CA GLU A 133 -19.55 11.28 9.33
C GLU A 133 -18.25 10.60 8.84
N GLU A 134 -17.23 10.33 9.65
CA GLU A 134 -15.98 9.71 9.11
C GLU A 134 -16.08 8.18 8.90
N GLY A 135 -17.07 7.51 9.51
CA GLY A 135 -17.38 6.12 9.18
C GLY A 135 -18.11 5.96 7.85
N GLU A 136 -18.75 7.02 7.35
CA GLU A 136 -19.63 6.93 6.18
C GLU A 136 -18.85 6.77 4.87
N GLU A 137 -17.62 7.31 4.78
CA GLU A 137 -16.82 7.21 3.55
C GLU A 137 -16.24 5.80 3.35
N GLU A 138 -15.70 5.17 4.40
CA GLU A 138 -15.19 3.79 4.32
C GLU A 138 -16.34 2.80 4.09
N GLU A 139 -17.47 2.98 4.79
CA GLU A 139 -18.67 2.18 4.57
C GLU A 139 -19.23 2.37 3.15
N GLY A 140 -19.20 3.60 2.63
CA GLY A 140 -19.62 3.92 1.27
C GLY A 140 -18.77 3.23 0.21
N LEU A 141 -17.44 3.25 0.34
CA LEU A 141 -16.54 2.56 -0.58
C LEU A 141 -16.75 1.04 -0.52
N LYS A 142 -16.90 0.48 0.68
CA LYS A 142 -17.18 -0.94 0.87
C LYS A 142 -18.52 -1.34 0.24
N GLN A 143 -19.55 -0.52 0.39
CA GLN A 143 -20.85 -0.75 -0.24
C GLN A 143 -20.74 -0.70 -1.77
N ALA A 144 -20.06 0.30 -2.33
CA ALA A 144 -19.84 0.41 -3.77
C ALA A 144 -19.12 -0.82 -4.34
N TRP A 145 -18.09 -1.33 -3.64
CA TRP A 145 -17.43 -2.58 -4.01
C TRP A 145 -18.37 -3.79 -3.94
N ASN A 146 -19.20 -3.91 -2.89
CA ASN A 146 -20.17 -5.00 -2.79
C ASN A 146 -21.17 -4.96 -3.95
N GLU A 147 -21.72 -3.80 -4.29
CA GLU A 147 -22.65 -3.62 -5.40
C GLU A 147 -21.98 -3.94 -6.75
N PHE A 148 -20.74 -3.49 -6.95
CA PHE A 148 -19.96 -3.77 -8.16
C PHE A 148 -19.66 -5.26 -8.32
N ILE A 149 -19.14 -5.92 -7.30
CA ILE A 149 -18.86 -7.37 -7.34
C ILE A 149 -20.15 -8.16 -7.50
N GLN A 150 -21.22 -7.78 -6.80
CA GLN A 150 -22.52 -8.43 -6.96
C GLN A 150 -23.02 -8.30 -8.40
N THR A 151 -22.90 -7.12 -9.01
CA THR A 151 -23.22 -6.90 -10.43
C THR A 151 -22.34 -7.74 -11.34
N LEU A 152 -21.03 -7.84 -11.05
CA LEU A 152 -20.11 -8.69 -11.82
C LEU A 152 -20.45 -10.18 -11.74
N GLU A 153 -20.89 -10.66 -10.57
CA GLU A 153 -21.24 -12.07 -10.35
C GLU A 153 -22.65 -12.41 -10.86
N GLN A 154 -23.59 -11.46 -10.78
CA GLN A 154 -24.98 -11.64 -11.20
C GLN A 154 -25.27 -11.22 -12.63
N ALA A 155 -24.35 -10.48 -13.28
CA ALA A 155 -24.54 -9.98 -14.64
C ALA A 155 -25.10 -11.10 -15.52
N PRO A 156 -26.38 -11.00 -15.93
CA PRO A 156 -26.97 -12.00 -16.79
C PRO A 156 -26.13 -11.99 -18.05
N SER A 157 -25.47 -13.11 -18.33
CA SER A 157 -24.67 -13.29 -19.52
C SER A 157 -25.58 -13.00 -20.71
N ALA A 158 -25.53 -11.78 -21.24
CA ALA A 158 -26.45 -11.31 -22.28
C ALA A 158 -26.33 -12.17 -23.55
N SER A 159 -25.22 -12.90 -23.68
CA SER A 159 -25.04 -14.11 -24.48
C SER A 159 -24.91 -15.31 -23.55
N SER A 160 -25.78 -16.30 -23.70
CA SER A 160 -26.09 -17.40 -22.77
C SER A 160 -25.01 -18.49 -22.60
N SER A 161 -23.74 -18.16 -22.58
CA SER A 161 -22.66 -19.15 -22.40
C SER A 161 -21.42 -18.52 -21.75
N ASP A 162 -21.04 -19.10 -20.61
CA ASP A 162 -19.64 -19.30 -20.23
C ASP A 162 -18.88 -18.30 -19.34
N ARG A 163 -19.53 -17.40 -18.59
CA ARG A 163 -18.93 -16.92 -17.32
C ARG A 163 -19.04 -18.01 -16.23
N LYS A 164 -18.29 -19.10 -16.41
CA LYS A 164 -18.15 -20.14 -15.39
C LYS A 164 -17.11 -19.67 -14.38
N GLN A 165 -17.48 -19.68 -13.11
CA GLN A 165 -16.50 -19.60 -12.03
C GLN A 165 -15.66 -20.88 -12.08
N ILE A 166 -14.37 -20.74 -12.34
CA ILE A 166 -13.43 -21.87 -12.43
C ILE A 166 -12.59 -21.88 -11.14
N PRO A 167 -12.31 -23.05 -10.54
CA PRO A 167 -11.33 -23.12 -9.47
C PRO A 167 -9.96 -22.61 -9.93
N PHE A 168 -9.14 -22.05 -9.03
CA PHE A 168 -7.75 -21.71 -9.40
C PHE A 168 -7.01 -22.91 -9.97
N PRO A 169 -6.42 -22.78 -11.17
CA PRO A 169 -5.36 -23.66 -11.61
C PRO A 169 -4.28 -23.73 -10.53
N SER A 170 -3.70 -24.91 -10.33
CA SER A 170 -2.70 -25.13 -9.29
C SER A 170 -1.49 -24.19 -9.38
N SER A 171 -1.17 -23.71 -10.58
CA SER A 171 -0.05 -22.79 -10.83
C SER A 171 -0.30 -21.36 -10.34
N ILE A 172 -1.54 -20.91 -10.35
CA ILE A 172 -1.92 -19.53 -10.01
C ILE A 172 -2.81 -19.46 -8.78
N LYS A 173 -2.85 -20.52 -7.99
CA LYS A 173 -3.54 -20.51 -6.71
C LYS A 173 -2.94 -19.41 -5.83
N PRO A 174 -3.74 -18.45 -5.34
CA PRO A 174 -3.20 -17.37 -4.53
C PRO A 174 -2.61 -17.93 -3.23
N ASN A 175 -1.47 -17.38 -2.82
CA ASN A 175 -0.88 -17.69 -1.53
C ASN A 175 -1.57 -16.85 -0.46
N MET A 176 -2.33 -17.51 0.40
CA MET A 176 -3.11 -16.87 1.45
C MET A 176 -2.42 -17.05 2.80
N GLN A 177 -2.24 -15.96 3.53
CA GLN A 177 -1.69 -15.95 4.88
C GLN A 177 -2.65 -15.24 5.83
N LEU A 178 -3.01 -15.89 6.94
CA LEU A 178 -3.91 -15.35 7.94
C LEU A 178 -3.16 -15.19 9.27
N ARG A 179 -3.29 -14.02 9.89
CA ARG A 179 -2.78 -13.73 11.23
C ARG A 179 -3.96 -13.42 12.14
N VAL A 180 -4.48 -14.47 12.76
CA VAL A 180 -5.68 -14.38 13.63
C VAL A 180 -5.44 -13.42 14.81
N GLU A 181 -4.24 -13.44 15.40
CA GLU A 181 -3.87 -12.56 16.52
C GLU A 181 -4.02 -11.07 16.19
N SER A 182 -3.64 -10.68 14.97
CA SER A 182 -3.68 -9.31 14.49
C SER A 182 -4.94 -8.98 13.68
N SER A 183 -5.91 -9.89 13.57
CA SER A 183 -7.12 -9.69 12.76
C SER A 183 -6.83 -9.28 11.31
N MET A 184 -5.71 -9.76 10.75
CA MET A 184 -5.29 -9.39 9.40
C MET A 184 -5.02 -10.62 8.56
N GLY A 185 -5.41 -10.53 7.30
CA GLY A 185 -5.11 -11.49 6.25
C GLY A 185 -4.39 -10.83 5.09
N MET A 186 -3.73 -11.66 4.32
CA MET A 186 -3.02 -11.27 3.11
C MET A 186 -3.21 -12.35 2.05
N ALA A 187 -3.49 -11.93 0.82
CA ALA A 187 -3.56 -12.80 -0.34
C ALA A 187 -2.59 -12.29 -1.40
N MET A 188 -1.75 -13.19 -1.93
CA MET A 188 -0.80 -12.90 -2.99
C MET A 188 -1.29 -13.53 -4.29
N PHE A 189 -1.44 -12.71 -5.33
CA PHE A 189 -1.90 -13.10 -6.66
C PHE A 189 -0.77 -12.91 -7.68
N HIS A 190 -0.72 -13.75 -8.70
CA HIS A 190 0.19 -13.53 -9.82
C HIS A 190 -0.38 -12.45 -10.74
N SER A 191 0.46 -11.52 -11.20
CA SER A 191 0.01 -10.49 -12.15
C SER A 191 -0.39 -11.07 -13.50
N GLU A 192 0.30 -12.14 -13.93
CA GLU A 192 0.11 -12.79 -15.22
C GLU A 192 -0.12 -14.29 -15.05
N TYR A 193 -0.95 -14.84 -15.94
CA TYR A 193 -1.27 -16.25 -16.02
C TYR A 193 -1.16 -16.74 -17.46
N ASP A 194 -0.27 -17.71 -17.68
CA ASP A 194 -0.21 -18.47 -18.93
C ASP A 194 -0.91 -19.83 -18.76
N PRO A 195 -2.09 -20.05 -19.38
CA PRO A 195 -2.76 -21.33 -19.34
C PRO A 195 -1.95 -22.46 -19.99
N ALA A 196 -1.07 -22.18 -20.96
CA ALA A 196 -0.23 -23.19 -21.62
C ALA A 196 0.68 -23.90 -20.63
N ALA A 197 1.31 -23.11 -19.76
CA ALA A 197 2.33 -23.57 -18.82
C ALA A 197 1.79 -24.59 -17.82
N THR A 198 0.47 -24.64 -17.62
CA THR A 198 -0.17 -25.51 -16.63
C THR A 198 -0.47 -26.93 -17.10
N THR A 199 -0.45 -27.18 -18.41
CA THR A 199 -0.95 -28.45 -18.97
C THR A 199 0.11 -29.56 -19.05
N THR A 200 1.38 -29.25 -18.73
CA THR A 200 2.51 -30.15 -19.02
C THR A 200 2.57 -31.42 -18.16
N THR A 201 1.82 -31.53 -17.06
CA THR A 201 1.91 -32.71 -16.15
C THR A 201 0.70 -33.65 -16.17
N ALA A 202 -0.33 -33.40 -16.96
CA ALA A 202 -1.54 -34.22 -16.99
C ALA A 202 -1.91 -34.70 -18.40
N SER A 203 -1.02 -35.44 -19.07
CA SER A 203 -1.33 -36.05 -20.38
C SER A 203 -0.64 -37.40 -20.60
N PHE A 204 -1.15 -38.43 -19.92
CA PHE A 204 -1.11 -39.81 -20.41
C PHE A 204 -2.56 -40.28 -20.55
N PHE A 205 -2.99 -40.66 -21.75
CA PHE A 205 -4.31 -41.18 -22.13
C PHE A 205 -5.46 -40.16 -22.25
N SER A 206 -5.60 -39.54 -23.44
CA SER A 206 -6.93 -39.46 -24.06
C SER A 206 -6.83 -39.29 -25.57
N SER A 207 -7.36 -40.27 -26.29
CA SER A 207 -7.35 -40.39 -27.74
C SER A 207 -8.51 -39.61 -28.39
N SER A 208 -8.17 -38.76 -29.36
CA SER A 208 -8.99 -38.39 -30.53
C SER A 208 -10.18 -37.43 -30.35
N PHE A 209 -10.02 -36.31 -29.64
CA PHE A 209 -10.88 -35.13 -29.83
C PHE A 209 -10.09 -33.99 -30.47
N LYS A 210 -10.42 -33.61 -31.70
CA LYS A 210 -9.82 -32.45 -32.40
C LYS A 210 -10.43 -31.16 -31.85
N GLN A 211 -10.01 -30.75 -30.66
CA GLN A 211 -10.29 -29.40 -30.17
C GLN A 211 -9.45 -28.42 -30.99
N LYS A 212 -10.09 -27.46 -31.66
CA LYS A 212 -9.42 -26.34 -32.33
C LYS A 212 -8.69 -25.56 -31.23
N SER A 213 -7.37 -25.77 -31.11
CA SER A 213 -6.55 -25.12 -30.08
C SER A 213 -6.63 -23.61 -30.30
N THR A 214 -7.33 -22.91 -29.43
CA THR A 214 -7.15 -21.47 -29.32
C THR A 214 -5.69 -21.22 -28.94
N PRO A 215 -5.02 -20.22 -29.54
CA PRO A 215 -3.68 -19.84 -29.15
C PRO A 215 -3.69 -19.55 -27.65
N ASN A 216 -2.69 -20.07 -26.93
CA ASN A 216 -2.57 -19.87 -25.49
C ASN A 216 -2.22 -18.40 -25.23
N LYS A 217 -3.24 -17.55 -25.15
CA LYS A 217 -3.09 -16.14 -24.81
C LYS A 217 -2.76 -16.03 -23.32
N LYS A 218 -1.73 -15.26 -23.02
CA LYS A 218 -1.45 -14.83 -21.65
C LYS A 218 -2.64 -14.06 -21.11
N LYS A 219 -2.82 -14.09 -19.80
CA LYS A 219 -3.89 -13.36 -19.12
C LYS A 219 -3.31 -12.48 -18.04
N THR A 220 -3.79 -11.24 -17.95
CA THR A 220 -3.44 -10.31 -16.87
C THR A 220 -4.53 -10.32 -15.80
N LEU A 221 -4.13 -10.18 -14.54
CA LEU A 221 -5.08 -9.88 -13.45
C LEU A 221 -5.71 -8.50 -13.71
N LEU A 222 -7.01 -8.37 -13.55
CA LEU A 222 -7.75 -7.11 -13.58
C LEU A 222 -8.16 -6.64 -12.19
N LEU A 223 -8.70 -7.56 -11.39
CA LEU A 223 -9.12 -7.29 -10.03
C LEU A 223 -9.01 -8.56 -9.19
N ALA A 224 -8.82 -8.39 -7.89
CA ALA A 224 -8.93 -9.44 -6.90
C ALA A 224 -9.78 -8.98 -5.71
N TYR A 225 -10.49 -9.90 -5.10
CA TYR A 225 -11.28 -9.63 -3.91
C TYR A 225 -11.38 -10.87 -3.01
N ILE A 226 -11.61 -10.62 -1.73
CA ILE A 226 -11.70 -11.61 -0.68
C ILE A 226 -13.10 -11.53 -0.07
N LYS A 227 -13.78 -12.67 0.06
CA LYS A 227 -15.08 -12.79 0.69
C LYS A 227 -15.03 -13.65 1.94
N ASP A 228 -15.87 -13.33 2.92
CA ASP A 228 -16.16 -14.23 4.05
C ASP A 228 -17.14 -15.34 3.65
N GLN A 229 -17.49 -16.22 4.60
CA GLN A 229 -18.49 -17.28 4.40
C GLN A 229 -19.91 -16.79 4.09
N ASN A 230 -20.22 -15.54 4.41
CA ASN A 230 -21.51 -14.92 4.17
C ASN A 230 -21.57 -14.20 2.81
N GLY A 231 -20.44 -14.15 2.10
CA GLY A 231 -20.30 -13.43 0.83
C GLY A 231 -19.95 -11.95 0.98
N ASN A 232 -19.68 -11.46 2.20
CA ASN A 232 -19.27 -10.07 2.41
C ASN A 232 -17.83 -9.86 1.95
N ILE A 233 -17.56 -8.76 1.27
CA ILE A 233 -16.20 -8.39 0.90
C ILE A 233 -15.40 -7.98 2.14
N LEU A 234 -14.26 -8.66 2.34
CA LEU A 234 -13.24 -8.34 3.36
C LEU A 234 -12.14 -7.44 2.81
N GLY A 235 -11.91 -7.47 1.50
CA GLY A 235 -10.97 -6.60 0.80
C GLY A 235 -11.09 -6.80 -0.72
N ALA A 236 -10.86 -5.74 -1.47
CA ALA A 236 -10.87 -5.75 -2.93
C ALA A 236 -9.84 -4.75 -3.47
N GLY A 237 -9.33 -5.00 -4.67
CA GLY A 237 -8.43 -4.08 -5.35
C GLY A 237 -8.35 -4.38 -6.83
N SER A 238 -8.22 -3.32 -7.63
CA SER A 238 -7.83 -3.41 -9.04
C SER A 238 -6.36 -3.82 -9.18
N LYS A 239 -5.94 -4.21 -10.37
CA LYS A 239 -4.53 -4.49 -10.68
C LYS A 239 -3.63 -3.33 -10.25
N GLU A 240 -4.05 -2.09 -10.50
CA GLU A 240 -3.32 -0.87 -10.19
C GLU A 240 -3.17 -0.67 -8.67
N ASP A 241 -4.26 -0.88 -7.92
CA ASP A 241 -4.24 -0.80 -6.45
C ASP A 241 -3.27 -1.82 -5.85
N LEU A 242 -3.31 -3.05 -6.36
CA LEU A 242 -2.45 -4.13 -5.87
C LEU A 242 -0.98 -3.91 -6.25
N TYR A 243 -0.72 -3.30 -7.41
CA TYR A 243 0.63 -2.99 -7.87
C TYR A 243 1.29 -1.90 -7.01
N ALA A 244 0.52 -0.88 -6.61
CA ALA A 244 0.99 0.15 -5.69
C ALA A 244 1.51 -0.46 -4.38
N LEU A 245 0.76 -1.41 -3.81
CA LEU A 245 1.14 -2.13 -2.59
C LEU A 245 2.34 -3.07 -2.78
N SER A 246 2.50 -3.66 -3.95
CA SER A 246 3.62 -4.57 -4.24
C SER A 246 4.95 -3.83 -4.38
N LYS A 247 4.93 -2.66 -5.03
CA LYS A 247 6.12 -1.82 -5.27
C LYS A 247 6.82 -1.42 -3.96
N GLU A 248 6.05 -1.22 -2.90
CA GLU A 248 6.59 -0.91 -1.57
C GLU A 248 7.42 -2.06 -0.96
N ASN A 249 7.17 -3.30 -1.41
CA ASN A 249 7.76 -4.51 -0.83
C ASN A 249 8.88 -5.13 -1.70
N ASN A 250 9.25 -4.51 -2.84
CA ASN A 250 10.23 -5.04 -3.80
C ASN A 250 9.94 -6.47 -4.30
N ASN A 251 8.66 -6.85 -4.38
CA ASN A 251 8.26 -8.16 -4.88
C ASN A 251 7.86 -8.05 -6.36
N ASP A 252 8.81 -8.28 -7.26
CA ASP A 252 8.53 -8.27 -8.70
C ASP A 252 7.65 -9.47 -9.09
N GLY A 253 6.38 -9.21 -9.42
CA GLY A 253 5.45 -10.16 -10.04
C GLY A 253 4.25 -10.58 -9.18
N ASP A 254 4.35 -10.45 -7.85
CA ASP A 254 3.26 -10.79 -6.94
C ASP A 254 2.47 -9.54 -6.53
N LEU A 255 1.16 -9.61 -6.63
CA LEU A 255 0.19 -8.58 -6.28
C LEU A 255 -0.42 -8.90 -4.92
N ILE A 256 -0.31 -7.97 -3.97
CA ILE A 256 -0.66 -8.22 -2.56
C ILE A 256 -1.97 -7.51 -2.21
N LEU A 257 -2.96 -8.29 -1.77
CA LEU A 257 -4.20 -7.78 -1.20
C LEU A 257 -4.22 -8.04 0.31
N ARG A 258 -4.30 -6.97 1.11
CA ARG A 258 -4.48 -7.06 2.58
C ARG A 258 -5.95 -6.91 2.92
N PHE A 259 -6.41 -7.61 3.95
CA PHE A 259 -7.80 -7.54 4.40
C PHE A 259 -7.91 -7.76 5.90
N SER A 260 -8.96 -7.18 6.50
CA SER A 260 -9.26 -7.34 7.92
C SER A 260 -10.16 -8.55 8.15
N ILE A 261 -9.95 -9.24 9.26
CA ILE A 261 -10.68 -10.45 9.62
C ILE A 261 -11.28 -10.26 11.01
N VAL A 262 -12.57 -10.59 11.16
CA VAL A 262 -13.22 -10.65 12.46
C VAL A 262 -12.57 -11.74 13.31
N LYS A 263 -12.42 -11.56 14.62
CA LYS A 263 -11.88 -12.62 15.49
C LYS A 263 -12.95 -13.69 15.73
N ASP A 264 -13.09 -14.61 14.79
CA ASP A 264 -13.90 -15.82 14.93
C ASP A 264 -13.06 -17.03 14.50
N GLU A 265 -13.09 -18.08 15.31
CA GLU A 265 -12.29 -19.30 15.13
C GLU A 265 -12.74 -20.13 13.92
N SER A 266 -13.93 -19.83 13.36
CA SER A 266 -14.59 -20.63 12.34
C SER A 266 -14.63 -20.00 10.94
N ILE A 267 -13.78 -19.00 10.66
CA ILE A 267 -13.91 -18.23 9.43
C ILE A 267 -13.43 -19.02 8.20
N SER A 268 -14.34 -19.19 7.24
CA SER A 268 -14.03 -19.62 5.87
C SER A 268 -13.87 -18.39 5.00
N ILE A 269 -12.74 -18.28 4.32
CA ILE A 269 -12.42 -17.15 3.46
C ILE A 269 -12.26 -17.64 2.03
N THR A 270 -12.85 -16.91 1.08
CA THR A 270 -12.76 -17.21 -0.35
C THR A 270 -12.01 -16.09 -1.05
N ALA A 271 -10.95 -16.43 -1.76
CA ALA A 271 -10.26 -15.50 -2.64
C ALA A 271 -10.79 -15.66 -4.07
N CYS A 272 -11.02 -14.52 -4.72
CA CYS A 272 -11.52 -14.43 -6.08
C CYS A 272 -10.64 -13.50 -6.91
N ALA A 273 -10.47 -13.80 -8.18
CA ALA A 273 -9.72 -13.00 -9.13
C ALA A 273 -10.39 -12.99 -10.50
N LEU A 274 -10.28 -11.86 -11.20
CA LEU A 274 -10.69 -11.71 -12.59
C LEU A 274 -9.45 -11.54 -13.45
N TYR A 275 -9.33 -12.37 -14.49
CA TYR A 275 -8.27 -12.26 -15.47
C TYR A 275 -8.83 -11.95 -16.86
N GLU A 276 -8.09 -11.14 -17.61
CA GLU A 276 -8.39 -10.78 -19.00
C GLU A 276 -7.27 -11.28 -19.92
N ALA A 277 -7.66 -11.75 -21.11
CA ALA A 277 -6.69 -12.17 -22.11
C ALA A 277 -5.95 -10.95 -22.68
N ILE A 278 -4.64 -11.08 -22.83
CA ILE A 278 -3.80 -10.08 -23.48
C ILE A 278 -3.73 -10.48 -24.96
N ASP A 279 -4.06 -9.54 -25.84
CA ASP A 279 -3.80 -9.69 -27.27
C ASP A 279 -2.33 -9.32 -27.52
N ASP A 280 -1.47 -10.33 -27.61
CA ASP A 280 -0.04 -10.18 -27.92
C ASP A 280 0.21 -9.77 -29.40
N ASP A 281 -0.81 -9.26 -30.11
CA ASP A 281 -0.79 -8.97 -31.56
C ASP A 281 -0.13 -7.61 -31.88
N ASP A 282 0.91 -7.20 -31.15
CA ASP A 282 1.80 -6.07 -31.50
C ASP A 282 2.75 -6.42 -32.67
N ASP A 283 2.56 -7.56 -33.33
CA ASP A 283 3.18 -7.85 -34.61
C ASP A 283 2.53 -6.90 -35.63
N GLU A 284 3.15 -5.74 -35.89
CA GLU A 284 2.69 -4.66 -36.79
C GLU A 284 2.44 -5.07 -38.26
N GLY A 285 2.34 -6.38 -38.56
CA GLY A 285 2.03 -6.94 -39.86
C GLY A 285 0.56 -6.78 -40.23
N GLU A 286 0.30 -5.84 -41.15
CA GLU A 286 -0.89 -5.71 -42.01
C GLU A 286 -2.24 -6.13 -41.40
N ARG A 287 -3.00 -5.12 -40.98
CA ARG A 287 -4.41 -5.20 -40.56
C ARG A 287 -5.31 -5.77 -41.68
N ASP A 288 -5.38 -7.10 -41.78
CA ASP A 288 -6.56 -7.74 -42.35
C ASP A 288 -7.71 -7.57 -41.35
N ASN A 289 -8.90 -7.21 -41.85
CA ASN A 289 -10.12 -6.93 -41.09
C ASN A 289 -10.62 -8.16 -40.31
N ARG A 290 -9.91 -8.52 -39.24
CA ARG A 290 -10.27 -9.60 -38.34
C ARG A 290 -11.41 -9.11 -37.44
N GLU A 291 -12.53 -9.82 -37.50
CA GLU A 291 -13.67 -9.63 -36.61
C GLU A 291 -13.16 -9.52 -35.15
N GLU A 292 -13.57 -8.48 -34.44
CA GLU A 292 -13.32 -8.30 -33.00
C GLU A 292 -13.77 -9.59 -32.30
N GLY A 293 -12.80 -10.38 -31.85
CA GLY A 293 -13.07 -11.58 -31.08
C GLY A 293 -13.52 -11.17 -29.69
N ASP A 294 -14.69 -11.63 -29.26
CA ASP A 294 -15.22 -11.41 -27.92
C ASP A 294 -14.18 -11.81 -26.85
N CYS A 295 -13.62 -10.82 -26.15
CA CYS A 295 -12.74 -11.05 -25.01
C CYS A 295 -13.60 -11.45 -23.80
N GLU A 296 -13.65 -12.76 -23.51
CA GLU A 296 -14.38 -13.26 -22.35
C GLU A 296 -13.50 -13.24 -21.09
N PRO A 297 -13.91 -12.54 -20.02
CA PRO A 297 -13.15 -12.52 -18.78
C PRO A 297 -13.33 -13.83 -18.01
N ILE A 298 -12.27 -14.26 -17.31
CA ILE A 298 -12.27 -15.52 -16.55
C ILE A 298 -12.29 -15.25 -15.05
N TYR A 299 -13.27 -15.85 -14.38
CA TYR A 299 -13.45 -15.79 -12.95
C TYR A 299 -12.82 -16.99 -12.28
N VAL A 300 -11.93 -16.73 -11.32
CA VAL A 300 -11.18 -17.76 -10.64
C VAL A 300 -11.37 -17.65 -9.13
N TYR A 301 -11.63 -18.77 -8.42
CA TYR A 301 -11.81 -18.76 -6.96
C TYR A 301 -11.09 -19.91 -6.23
N THR A 302 -10.68 -19.65 -4.98
CA THR A 302 -10.19 -20.67 -4.03
C THR A 302 -10.82 -20.44 -2.68
N GLN A 303 -11.28 -21.51 -2.05
CA GLN A 303 -11.78 -21.48 -0.69
C GLN A 303 -10.70 -22.00 0.25
N LEU A 304 -10.37 -21.22 1.27
CA LEU A 304 -9.68 -21.74 2.44
C LEU A 304 -10.71 -22.31 3.41
N LEU A 305 -10.58 -23.59 3.69
CA LEU A 305 -11.27 -24.19 4.83
C LEU A 305 -10.56 -23.75 6.11
N PRO A 306 -11.30 -23.54 7.22
CA PRO A 306 -10.69 -23.21 8.49
C PRO A 306 -9.64 -24.27 8.86
N PRO A 307 -8.55 -23.89 9.53
CA PRO A 307 -7.57 -24.85 10.02
C PRO A 307 -8.31 -25.87 10.87
N LYS A 308 -8.33 -27.14 10.44
CA LYS A 308 -8.82 -28.22 11.29
C LYS A 308 -7.94 -28.19 12.53
N HIS A 309 -8.52 -27.91 13.70
CA HIS A 309 -7.81 -27.97 14.99
C HIS A 309 -6.97 -29.25 15.02
N LEU A 310 -5.65 -29.09 14.90
CA LEU A 310 -4.64 -30.14 14.99
C LEU A 310 -4.16 -30.23 16.44
#